data_AF-A0A822F7Q3-F1
#
_entry.id   AF-A0A822F7Q3-F1
#
_cell.length_a   1.000
_cell.length_b   1.000
_cell.length_c   1.000
_cell.angle_alpha   90.00
_cell.angle_beta   90.00
_cell.angle_gamma   90.00
#
_symmetry.space_group_name_H-M   'P 1'
#
loop_
_entity.id
_entity.type
_entity.pdbx_description
1 polymer ?
#
loop_
_entity_poly.entity_id
_entity_poly.type
_entity_poly.pdbx_seq_one_letter_code
_entity_poly.pdbx_strand_id
1 'polypeptide(L)' 'MFPYIDNIHGKWHFNEIRAIFSRRYLLQDKALEIFVSNR' A
#
# COMPACT_ATOMS: atom_id res chain seq x y z
N MET A 1 17.39 11.79 1.90
CA MET A 1 17.76 10.94 3.05
C MET A 1 16.91 9.66 3.18
N PHE A 2 15.92 9.36 2.32
CA PHE A 2 15.32 8.01 2.24
C PHE A 2 15.11 7.60 0.79
N PRO A 3 16.19 7.33 0.03
CA PRO A 3 16.10 7.09 -1.42
C PRO A 3 15.44 5.76 -1.81
N TYR A 4 15.28 4.83 -0.87
CA TYR A 4 14.77 3.48 -1.12
C TYR A 4 13.40 3.21 -0.49
N ILE A 5 12.87 4.17 0.27
CA ILE A 5 11.55 4.04 0.91
C ILE A 5 10.61 4.96 0.16
N ASP A 6 9.82 4.35 -0.72
CA ASP A 6 8.76 5.05 -1.42
C ASP A 6 7.57 5.36 -0.50
N ASN A 7 6.80 6.37 -0.87
CA ASN A 7 5.50 6.70 -0.27
C ASN A 7 5.52 7.16 1.20
N ILE A 8 6.65 7.66 1.74
CA ILE A 8 6.69 8.29 3.08
C ILE A 8 5.66 9.43 3.20
N HIS A 9 5.43 10.16 2.11
CA HIS A 9 4.36 11.16 1.97
C HIS A 9 3.44 10.83 0.78
N GLY A 10 3.30 9.54 0.46
CA GLY A 10 2.53 9.08 -0.68
C GLY A 10 1.06 9.42 -0.53
N LYS A 11 0.46 9.93 -1.60
CA LYS A 11 -1.00 10.12 -1.72
C LYS A 11 -1.46 9.30 -2.92
N TRP A 12 -2.47 8.47 -2.71
CA TRP A 12 -3.05 7.63 -3.76
C TRP A 12 -4.47 8.11 -4.08
N HIS A 13 -4.81 8.18 -5.35
CA HIS A 13 -6.18 8.46 -5.77
C HIS A 13 -7.00 7.17 -5.73
N PHE A 14 -8.25 7.23 -5.26
CA PHE A 14 -9.11 6.05 -5.19
C PHE A 14 -9.30 5.36 -6.56
N ASN A 15 -9.29 6.13 -7.65
CA ASN A 15 -9.42 5.61 -9.00
C ASN A 15 -8.20 4.77 -9.45
N GLU A 16 -7.07 4.87 -8.76
CA GLU A 16 -5.86 4.10 -9.07
C GLU A 16 -5.88 2.73 -8.38
N ILE A 17 -6.72 2.53 -7.36
CA ILE A 17 -6.77 1.28 -6.60
C ILE A 17 -7.37 0.16 -7.47
N ARG A 18 -6.60 -0.91 -7.68
CA ARG A 18 -7.02 -2.08 -8.48
C ARG A 18 -7.49 -3.24 -7.62
N ALA A 19 -6.86 -3.43 -6.46
CA ALA A 19 -7.21 -4.50 -5.54
C ALA A 19 -6.79 -4.17 -4.11
N ILE A 20 -7.51 -4.72 -3.15
CA ILE A 20 -7.23 -4.61 -1.71
C ILE A 20 -7.29 -6.02 -1.13
N PHE A 21 -6.26 -6.41 -0.39
CA PHE A 21 -6.21 -7.71 0.26
C PHE A 21 -5.92 -7.57 1.75
N SER A 22 -6.58 -8.40 2.57
CA SER A 22 -6.19 -8.57 3.97
C SER A 22 -4.85 -9.31 4.06
N ARG A 23 -4.04 -8.91 5.02
CA ARG A 23 -2.74 -9.52 5.32
C ARG A 23 -2.54 -9.66 6.82
N ARG A 24 -1.65 -10.58 7.17
CA ARG A 24 -1.18 -10.72 8.54
C ARG A 24 0.11 -9.94 8.74
N TYR A 25 0.16 -9.12 9.77
CA TYR A 25 1.38 -8.46 10.24
C TYR A 25 1.62 -8.85 11.69
N LEU A 26 2.84 -9.31 11.98
CA LEU A 26 3.20 -9.88 13.29
C LEU A 26 2.22 -10.98 13.73
N LEU A 27 1.83 -11.85 12.78
CA LEU A 27 0.89 -12.96 12.98
C LEU A 27 -0.54 -12.54 13.36
N GLN A 28 -0.85 -11.24 13.34
CA GLN A 28 -2.19 -10.71 13.57
C GLN A 28 -2.82 -10.29 12.24
N ASP A 29 -4.12 -10.54 12.06
CA ASP A 29 -4.90 -10.12 10.88
C ASP A 29 -5.24 -8.63 10.93
N LYS A 30 -4.20 -7.79 11.04
CA LYS A 30 -4.30 -6.33 11.19
C LYS A 30 -3.55 -5.55 10.11
N ALA A 31 -3.20 -6.21 9.01
CA ALA A 31 -2.56 -5.55 7.88
C ALA A 31 -3.43 -5.60 6.63
N LEU A 32 -3.13 -4.67 5.73
CA LEU A 32 -3.81 -4.50 4.46
C LEU A 32 -2.76 -4.24 3.40
N GLU A 33 -2.94 -4.84 2.23
CA GLU A 33 -2.10 -4.60 1.06
C GLU A 33 -2.96 -4.02 -0.06
N ILE A 34 -2.54 -2.87 -0.58
CA ILE A 34 -3.26 -2.11 -1.60
C ILE A 34 -2.42 -2.13 -2.88
N PHE A 35 -3.02 -2.61 -3.97
CA PHE A 35 -2.39 -2.60 -5.28
C PHE A 35 -2.97 -1.45 -6.09
N VAL A 36 -2.10 -0.50 -6.46
CA VAL A 36 -2.44 0.65 -7.30
C VAL A 36 -1.95 0.47 -8.74
N SER A 37 -2.66 1.07 -9.68
CA SER A 37 -2.34 1.08 -11.10
C SER A 37 -1.24 2.11 -11.35
N ASN A 38 -0.10 1.67 -11.89
CA ASN A 38 0.99 2.54 -12.30
C ASN A 38 0.85 2.90 -13.78
N ARG A 39 -0.15 3.72 -14.15
CA ARG A 39 -0.32 4.16 -15.54
C ARG A 39 0.52 5.40 -15.83
#